data_AF-A0A9P8GJ05-F1
#
_entry.id   AF-A0A9P8GJ05-F1
#
_cell.length_a   1.000
_cell.length_b   1.000
_cell.length_c   1.000
_cell.angle_alpha   90.00
_cell.angle_beta   90.00
_cell.angle_gamma   90.00
#
_symmetry.space_group_name_H-M   'P 1'
#
loop_
_entity.id
_entity.type
_entity.pdbx_description
1 polymer ?
#
loop_
_entity_poly.entity_id
_entity_poly.type
_entity_poly.pdbx_seq_one_letter_code
_entity_poly.pdbx_strand_id
1 'polypeptide(L)'
;MNPPAPVKAAPLARPYRDFLTPSLHRRFTSAALIGLAACWLVSIPMASSSLFWSWFPLGPAGVRTLFLFISSLSIFVLRVAQLHFGPRTTISPFESFWAYLVSKTTILTCFWYSLSAFLFAELYIFTTAKDANLAWIDPGRSYERPKLNERPILLRSQFLFLALAQSAIHLYKDYDLIRLPPSPPKNSPVTQLRDELKSILGHTVKLVSLTCLFGPFVYFAIWRNFAWALAFKIGRTLFFLPKSTRPSGLTDPFSLIARFLWSAMLLVALWELSNRAFTIYTAQEPVKKDKPLTADSKDPNGSLIAGLKAKKEIPKTMAFWELAMITKKFEERRKTLFAELDRKGESTWSQISGTCLIEIQSVIQRIQDSQGAVAHAPEQPPQPLQTLPRISSRPVREDAIFMAPPPPATGLQAFESSVGLVARSYGQSHGATNPVSPRAQKLLEYGADRILTREQQEQLGRAGMINNANGLISWLIKTPIGMPFRQSFARRVNATVFGVPFSTGAIITNAVQAVCGLAVASLKEDNLGQVQKDISTIVRTLIITTQQIQLFVRNVPPHWTDVDFDGNRNVPEVEELLEVLRDGLHEIVVTFGEYAGNLGLSKSEMMIARELAGRGPEMESVK
;
A
#
# COMPACT_ATOMS: atom_id res chain seq x y z
N MET A 1 63.97 14.90 -3.87
CA MET A 1 62.75 14.10 -4.12
C MET A 1 61.57 14.89 -3.62
N ASN A 2 60.76 15.46 -4.52
CA ASN A 2 59.52 16.10 -4.11
C ASN A 2 58.55 14.99 -3.66
N PRO A 3 57.85 15.15 -2.52
CA PRO A 3 56.83 14.19 -2.12
C PRO A 3 55.76 14.12 -3.23
N PRO A 4 55.24 12.91 -3.52
CA PRO A 4 54.15 12.77 -4.49
C PRO A 4 52.98 13.66 -4.04
N ALA A 5 52.45 14.45 -4.98
CA ALA A 5 51.29 15.30 -4.73
C ALA A 5 50.18 14.46 -4.06
N PRO A 6 49.49 14.99 -3.03
CA PRO A 6 48.43 14.25 -2.38
C PRO A 6 47.38 13.88 -3.42
N VAL A 7 47.18 12.58 -3.62
CA VAL A 7 46.09 12.05 -4.44
C VAL A 7 44.82 12.70 -3.92
N LYS A 8 44.20 13.56 -4.74
CA LYS A 8 42.92 14.20 -4.38
C LYS A 8 41.96 13.08 -4.02
N ALA A 9 41.63 12.94 -2.74
CA ALA A 9 40.67 11.96 -2.28
C ALA A 9 39.38 12.16 -3.09
N ALA A 10 38.90 11.08 -3.72
CA ALA A 10 37.66 11.11 -4.47
C ALA A 10 36.56 11.74 -3.59
N PRO A 11 35.80 12.71 -4.12
CA PRO A 11 34.80 13.40 -3.32
C PRO A 11 33.81 12.38 -2.74
N LEU A 12 33.56 12.46 -1.43
CA LEU A 12 32.60 11.59 -0.75
C LEU A 12 31.24 11.65 -1.45
N ALA A 13 30.77 10.48 -1.90
CA ALA A 13 29.45 10.32 -2.49
C ALA A 13 28.37 10.73 -1.47
N ARG A 14 27.48 11.64 -1.89
CA ARG A 14 26.33 12.02 -1.07
C ARG A 14 25.24 10.95 -1.15
N PRO A 15 24.50 10.68 -0.07
CA PRO A 15 23.35 9.79 -0.11
C PRO A 15 22.33 10.20 -1.18
N TYR A 16 21.79 9.23 -1.92
CA TYR A 16 20.76 9.45 -2.94
C TYR A 16 19.55 10.25 -2.42
N ARG A 17 19.18 9.99 -1.15
CA ARG A 17 18.07 10.65 -0.45
C ARG A 17 18.20 12.17 -0.45
N ASP A 18 19.42 12.71 -0.43
CA ASP A 18 19.67 14.15 -0.37
C ASP A 18 19.30 14.86 -1.67
N PHE A 19 19.30 14.14 -2.79
CA PHE A 19 18.82 14.65 -4.09
C PHE A 19 17.33 14.35 -4.29
N LEU A 20 16.89 13.16 -3.87
CA LEU A 20 15.49 12.75 -4.01
C LEU A 20 14.55 13.60 -3.17
N THR A 21 14.88 13.85 -1.90
CA THR A 21 13.99 14.56 -0.97
C THR A 21 13.63 15.96 -1.47
N PRO A 22 14.59 16.82 -1.88
CA PRO A 22 14.26 18.12 -2.49
C PRO A 22 13.44 18.01 -3.78
N SER A 23 13.70 16.99 -4.62
CA SER A 23 12.94 16.79 -5.85
C SER A 23 11.48 16.43 -5.58
N LEU A 24 11.24 15.54 -4.60
CA LEU A 24 9.90 15.15 -4.16
C LEU A 24 9.20 16.32 -3.45
N HIS A 25 9.91 17.10 -2.63
CA HIS A 25 9.36 18.32 -2.05
C HIS A 25 8.93 19.33 -3.11
N ARG A 26 9.73 19.54 -4.17
CA ARG A 26 9.33 20.44 -5.26
C ARG A 26 8.05 19.97 -5.94
N ARG A 27 7.95 18.68 -6.25
CA ARG A 27 6.75 18.06 -6.85
C ARG A 27 5.54 18.16 -5.94
N PHE A 28 5.73 17.87 -4.66
CA PHE A 28 4.72 18.03 -3.61
C PHE A 28 4.22 19.47 -3.55
N THR A 29 5.13 20.45 -3.48
CA THR A 29 4.77 21.88 -3.45
C THR A 29 4.01 22.28 -4.71
N SER A 30 4.41 21.82 -5.90
CA SER A 30 3.65 22.09 -7.13
C SER A 30 2.24 21.50 -7.10
N ALA A 31 2.07 20.26 -6.63
CA ALA A 31 0.75 19.64 -6.48
C ALA A 31 -0.09 20.35 -5.40
N ALA A 32 0.53 20.72 -4.28
CA ALA A 32 -0.10 21.45 -3.18
C ALA A 32 -0.53 22.85 -3.60
N LEU A 33 0.23 23.55 -4.45
CA LEU A 33 -0.15 24.85 -5.02
C LEU A 33 -1.40 24.74 -5.90
N ILE A 34 -1.55 23.66 -6.67
CA ILE A 34 -2.80 23.40 -7.41
C ILE A 34 -3.96 23.16 -6.44
N GLY A 35 -3.73 22.37 -5.38
CA GLY A 35 -4.72 22.16 -4.32
C GLY A 35 -5.12 23.47 -3.63
N LEU A 36 -4.16 24.37 -3.38
CA LEU A 36 -4.40 25.69 -2.80
C LEU A 36 -5.21 26.58 -3.75
N ALA A 37 -4.87 26.60 -5.04
CA ALA A 37 -5.63 27.33 -6.06
C ALA A 37 -7.07 26.82 -6.15
N ALA A 38 -7.29 25.51 -6.07
CA ALA A 38 -8.63 24.94 -6.02
C ALA A 38 -9.38 25.31 -4.74
N CYS A 39 -8.71 25.30 -3.58
CA CYS A 39 -9.30 25.77 -2.32
C CYS A 39 -9.71 27.24 -2.41
N TRP A 40 -8.92 28.08 -3.10
CA TRP A 40 -9.27 29.48 -3.34
C TRP A 40 -10.54 29.60 -4.19
N LEU A 41 -10.65 28.85 -5.29
CA LEU A 41 -11.85 28.82 -6.12
C LEU A 41 -13.09 28.35 -5.35
N VAL A 42 -12.94 27.32 -4.50
CA VAL A 42 -14.02 26.81 -3.63
C VAL A 42 -14.41 27.82 -2.54
N SER A 43 -13.46 28.66 -2.10
CA SER A 43 -13.74 29.65 -1.06
C SER A 43 -14.70 30.75 -1.52
N ILE A 44 -14.72 31.09 -2.81
CA ILE A 44 -15.53 32.17 -3.39
C ILE A 44 -17.04 31.95 -3.19
N PRO A 45 -17.63 30.81 -3.64
CA PRO A 45 -19.06 30.57 -3.45
C PRO A 45 -19.47 30.32 -1.99
N MET A 46 -18.52 30.07 -1.09
CA MET A 46 -18.78 29.94 0.36
C MET A 46 -18.84 31.31 1.07
N ALA A 47 -18.61 32.43 0.38
CA ALA A 47 -18.65 33.75 0.98
C ALA A 47 -20.09 34.23 1.21
N SER A 48 -20.38 34.70 2.42
CA SER A 48 -21.64 35.39 2.75
C SER A 48 -21.55 36.92 2.67
N SER A 49 -20.36 37.46 2.35
CA SER A 49 -20.03 38.90 2.38
C SER A 49 -20.06 39.55 0.99
N SER A 50 -19.93 40.88 0.93
CA SER A 50 -19.94 41.66 -0.32
C SER A 50 -19.00 41.11 -1.41
N LEU A 51 -19.37 41.32 -2.67
CA LEU A 51 -18.73 40.75 -3.86
C LEU A 51 -17.22 41.01 -3.97
N PHE A 52 -16.69 42.05 -3.33
CA PHE A 52 -15.25 42.31 -3.33
C PHE A 52 -14.49 41.37 -2.38
N TRP A 53 -15.01 41.16 -1.16
CA TRP A 53 -14.38 40.34 -0.14
C TRP A 53 -14.56 38.83 -0.35
N SER A 54 -15.41 38.44 -1.30
CA SER A 54 -15.63 37.03 -1.66
C SER A 54 -14.45 36.40 -2.42
N TRP A 55 -13.66 37.19 -3.16
CA TRP A 55 -12.53 36.69 -3.96
C TRP A 55 -11.17 37.30 -3.61
N PHE A 56 -11.12 38.47 -2.95
CA PHE A 56 -9.87 39.16 -2.66
C PHE A 56 -8.93 38.29 -1.80
N PRO A 57 -7.73 37.92 -2.30
CA PRO A 57 -6.90 36.88 -1.70
C PRO A 57 -6.24 37.29 -0.37
N LEU A 58 -6.07 38.59 -0.11
CA LEU A 58 -5.55 39.10 1.17
C LEU A 58 -6.66 39.40 2.18
N GLY A 59 -7.92 39.10 1.85
CA GLY A 59 -9.09 39.34 2.69
C GLY A 59 -9.65 38.06 3.35
N PRO A 60 -10.93 38.09 3.76
CA PRO A 60 -11.61 36.92 4.35
C PRO A 60 -11.60 35.67 3.45
N ALA A 61 -11.60 35.85 2.12
CA ALA A 61 -11.46 34.76 1.18
C ALA A 61 -10.11 34.03 1.30
N GLY A 62 -9.01 34.76 1.51
CA GLY A 62 -7.69 34.19 1.77
C GLY A 62 -7.64 33.37 3.06
N VAL A 63 -8.20 33.92 4.14
CA VAL A 63 -8.28 33.20 5.43
C VAL A 63 -9.09 31.91 5.28
N ARG A 64 -10.27 31.97 4.62
CA ARG A 64 -11.08 30.78 4.33
C ARG A 64 -10.33 29.77 3.47
N THR A 65 -9.60 30.24 2.47
CA THR A 65 -8.76 29.42 1.61
C THR A 65 -7.71 28.65 2.40
N LEU A 66 -7.04 29.28 3.36
CA LEU A 66 -6.04 28.62 4.20
C LEU A 66 -6.67 27.51 5.06
N PHE A 67 -7.83 27.75 5.66
CA PHE A 67 -8.54 26.70 6.42
C PHE A 67 -9.05 25.55 5.53
N LEU A 68 -9.59 25.86 4.35
CA LEU A 68 -9.93 24.84 3.34
C LEU A 68 -8.70 24.04 2.92
N PHE A 69 -7.57 24.73 2.75
CA PHE A 69 -6.32 24.09 2.38
C PHE A 69 -5.82 23.13 3.46
N ILE A 70 -6.03 23.37 4.76
CA ILE A 70 -5.71 22.38 5.81
C ILE A 70 -6.49 21.06 5.59
N SER A 71 -7.75 21.16 5.15
CA SER A 71 -8.57 19.99 4.82
C SER A 71 -7.97 19.23 3.63
N SER A 72 -7.54 19.94 2.59
CA SER A 72 -6.86 19.34 1.42
C SER A 72 -5.46 18.79 1.76
N LEU A 73 -4.70 19.51 2.60
CA LEU A 73 -3.36 19.17 3.06
C LEU A 73 -3.36 17.87 3.88
N SER A 74 -4.42 17.61 4.64
CA SER A 74 -4.62 16.35 5.36
C SER A 74 -4.54 15.15 4.42
N ILE A 75 -5.09 15.27 3.20
CA ILE A 75 -4.99 14.22 2.18
C ILE A 75 -3.55 14.15 1.66
N PHE A 76 -2.92 15.26 1.31
CA PHE A 76 -1.52 15.25 0.89
C PHE A 76 -0.57 14.60 1.90
N VAL A 77 -0.77 14.84 3.21
CA VAL A 77 0.00 14.22 4.28
C VAL A 77 -0.24 12.71 4.33
N LEU A 78 -1.51 12.28 4.21
CA LEU A 78 -1.87 10.86 4.10
C LEU A 78 -1.12 10.19 2.93
N ARG A 79 -1.16 10.81 1.74
CA ARG A 79 -0.51 10.31 0.52
C ARG A 79 1.00 10.13 0.70
N VAL A 80 1.67 11.11 1.32
CA VAL A 80 3.12 11.05 1.58
C VAL A 80 3.45 9.95 2.59
N ALA A 81 2.60 9.75 3.60
CA ALA A 81 2.85 8.78 4.66
C ALA A 81 2.69 7.32 4.20
N GLN A 82 1.84 7.06 3.19
CA GLN A 82 1.48 5.71 2.74
C GLN A 82 1.97 5.37 1.31
N LEU A 83 2.73 6.27 0.69
CA LEU A 83 3.26 6.12 -0.66
C LEU A 83 4.04 4.80 -0.85
N HIS A 84 3.68 4.07 -1.91
CA HIS A 84 4.40 2.88 -2.37
C HIS A 84 4.33 2.74 -3.91
N PHE A 85 5.26 2.00 -4.52
CA PHE A 85 5.36 1.89 -6.00
C PHE A 85 4.88 0.54 -6.54
N GLY A 86 4.90 -0.51 -5.72
CA GLY A 86 4.48 -1.86 -6.08
C GLY A 86 3.02 -2.13 -5.72
N PRO A 87 2.17 -2.67 -6.62
CA PRO A 87 0.85 -3.14 -6.22
C PRO A 87 0.97 -4.18 -5.10
N ARG A 88 -0.02 -4.20 -4.21
CA ARG A 88 -0.05 -5.15 -3.09
C ARG A 88 -0.23 -6.56 -3.60
N THR A 89 0.66 -7.45 -3.18
CA THR A 89 0.69 -8.85 -3.56
C THR A 89 0.45 -9.69 -2.30
N THR A 90 -0.70 -10.38 -2.27
CA THR A 90 -1.11 -11.27 -1.16
C THR A 90 -1.71 -12.53 -1.75
N ILE A 91 -1.66 -13.62 -0.98
CA ILE A 91 -2.00 -14.95 -1.48
C ILE A 91 -3.54 -15.13 -1.57
N SER A 92 -4.29 -14.55 -0.62
CA SER A 92 -5.77 -14.59 -0.61
C SER A 92 -6.40 -13.21 -0.34
N PRO A 93 -7.61 -12.92 -0.87
CA PRO A 93 -8.32 -11.69 -0.56
C PRO A 93 -8.69 -11.52 0.93
N PHE A 94 -8.90 -12.62 1.66
CA PHE A 94 -9.20 -12.61 3.08
C PHE A 94 -7.98 -12.20 3.90
N GLU A 95 -6.82 -12.75 3.57
CA GLU A 95 -5.55 -12.29 4.12
C GLU A 95 -5.35 -10.80 3.81
N SER A 96 -5.61 -10.36 2.58
CA SER A 96 -5.60 -8.93 2.23
C SER A 96 -6.54 -8.14 3.14
N PHE A 97 -7.78 -8.60 3.32
CA PHE A 97 -8.80 -7.90 4.09
C PHE A 97 -8.43 -7.81 5.58
N TRP A 98 -7.99 -8.91 6.19
CA TRP A 98 -7.68 -8.93 7.62
C TRP A 98 -6.41 -8.16 7.94
N ALA A 99 -5.35 -8.36 7.14
CA ALA A 99 -4.14 -7.56 7.23
C ALA A 99 -4.48 -6.07 7.13
N TYR A 100 -5.53 -5.73 6.38
CA TYR A 100 -5.93 -4.36 6.13
C TYR A 100 -6.87 -3.75 7.16
N LEU A 101 -7.86 -4.48 7.65
CA LEU A 101 -8.87 -3.94 8.56
C LEU A 101 -8.24 -3.37 9.85
N VAL A 102 -7.17 -4.01 10.32
CA VAL A 102 -6.42 -3.63 11.53
C VAL A 102 -5.09 -2.94 11.19
N SER A 103 -4.80 -2.70 9.91
CA SER A 103 -3.56 -2.05 9.51
C SER A 103 -3.50 -0.61 10.02
N LYS A 104 -2.28 -0.19 10.37
CA LYS A 104 -1.99 1.23 10.67
C LYS A 104 -2.39 2.13 9.51
N THR A 105 -2.28 1.66 8.26
CA THR A 105 -2.65 2.40 7.06
C THR A 105 -4.16 2.68 7.03
N THR A 106 -5.01 1.67 7.20
CA THR A 106 -6.48 1.86 7.26
C THR A 106 -6.91 2.84 8.34
N ILE A 107 -6.37 2.68 9.56
CA ILE A 107 -6.71 3.58 10.68
C ILE A 107 -6.30 5.02 10.34
N LEU A 108 -5.09 5.20 9.79
CA LEU A 108 -4.57 6.51 9.44
C LEU A 108 -5.36 7.14 8.27
N THR A 109 -5.80 6.35 7.29
CA THR A 109 -6.64 6.81 6.17
C THR A 109 -8.00 7.28 6.66
N CYS A 110 -8.69 6.46 7.47
CA CYS A 110 -9.95 6.85 8.09
C CYS A 110 -9.80 8.11 8.95
N PHE A 111 -8.71 8.21 9.71
CA PHE A 111 -8.40 9.37 10.53
C PHE A 111 -8.24 10.64 9.69
N TRP A 112 -7.37 10.64 8.66
CA TRP A 112 -7.11 11.84 7.85
C TRP A 112 -8.31 12.30 7.03
N TYR A 113 -9.10 11.38 6.47
CA TYR A 113 -10.34 11.75 5.80
C TYR A 113 -11.39 12.29 6.78
N SER A 114 -11.52 11.69 7.96
CA SER A 114 -12.45 12.19 8.98
C SER A 114 -12.04 13.55 9.50
N LEU A 115 -10.74 13.78 9.74
CA LEU A 115 -10.19 15.07 10.12
C LEU A 115 -10.42 16.11 9.02
N SER A 116 -10.15 15.76 7.77
CA SER A 116 -10.38 16.63 6.61
C SER A 116 -11.85 17.02 6.48
N ALA A 117 -12.76 16.05 6.58
CA ALA A 117 -14.20 16.29 6.50
C ALA A 117 -14.72 17.12 7.69
N PHE A 118 -14.21 16.85 8.90
CA PHE A 118 -14.55 17.61 10.09
C PHE A 118 -14.13 19.08 9.96
N LEU A 119 -12.87 19.35 9.59
CA LEU A 119 -12.36 20.71 9.41
C LEU A 119 -13.14 21.47 8.33
N PHE A 120 -13.44 20.81 7.20
CA PHE A 120 -14.25 21.40 6.15
C PHE A 120 -15.68 21.69 6.63
N ALA A 121 -16.32 20.74 7.33
CA ALA A 121 -17.68 20.88 7.84
C ALA A 121 -17.80 22.02 8.86
N GLU A 122 -16.83 22.14 9.79
CA GLU A 122 -16.80 23.25 10.73
C GLU A 122 -16.66 24.59 10.01
N LEU A 123 -15.71 24.69 9.07
CA LEU A 123 -15.53 25.91 8.29
C LEU A 123 -16.78 26.26 7.49
N TYR A 124 -17.45 25.29 6.87
CA TYR A 124 -18.70 25.49 6.16
C TYR A 124 -19.79 26.02 7.10
N ILE A 125 -19.97 25.41 8.28
CA ILE A 125 -20.95 25.86 9.28
C ILE A 125 -20.65 27.29 9.76
N PHE A 126 -19.38 27.62 10.02
CA PHE A 126 -18.97 28.96 10.46
C PHE A 126 -19.10 30.04 9.40
N THR A 127 -18.93 29.70 8.13
CA THR A 127 -18.98 30.66 7.01
C THR A 127 -20.37 30.81 6.41
N THR A 128 -21.28 29.89 6.70
CA THR A 128 -22.67 29.95 6.24
C THR A 128 -23.42 31.08 6.95
N ALA A 129 -24.31 31.74 6.22
CA ALA A 129 -25.13 32.83 6.74
C ALA A 129 -26.08 32.38 7.88
N LYS A 130 -26.40 33.33 8.78
CA LYS A 130 -27.13 33.07 10.04
C LYS A 130 -28.56 32.54 9.84
N ASP A 131 -29.16 32.86 8.70
CA ASP A 131 -30.47 32.37 8.23
C ASP A 131 -30.50 30.85 8.00
N ALA A 132 -29.34 30.20 7.81
CA ALA A 132 -29.26 28.77 7.58
C ALA A 132 -29.63 27.89 8.80
N ASN A 133 -29.71 28.50 9.99
CA ASN A 133 -29.95 27.84 11.27
C ASN A 133 -29.05 26.60 11.48
N LEU A 134 -27.73 26.79 11.31
CA LEU A 134 -26.70 25.77 11.55
C LEU A 134 -25.90 26.02 12.84
N ALA A 135 -26.32 27.00 13.65
CA ALA A 135 -25.72 27.25 14.95
C ALA A 135 -25.92 26.05 15.90
N TRP A 136 -24.98 25.85 16.81
CA TRP A 136 -25.04 24.75 17.80
C TRP A 136 -26.30 24.80 18.67
N ILE A 137 -26.77 26.01 18.99
CA ILE A 137 -27.94 26.26 19.82
C ILE A 137 -29.02 26.86 18.94
N ASP A 138 -30.21 26.29 19.02
CA ASP A 138 -31.42 26.92 18.51
C ASP A 138 -31.98 27.81 19.64
N PRO A 139 -32.01 29.14 19.47
CA PRO A 139 -32.58 30.04 20.46
C PRO A 139 -34.09 29.83 20.63
N GLY A 140 -34.76 29.16 19.67
CA GLY A 140 -36.20 29.00 19.66
C GLY A 140 -36.93 30.34 19.51
N ARG A 141 -38.24 30.32 19.75
CA ARG A 141 -39.03 31.56 19.84
C ARG A 141 -38.71 32.29 21.15
N SER A 142 -39.04 33.58 21.25
CA SER A 142 -38.74 34.41 22.44
C SER A 142 -39.27 33.86 23.78
N TYR A 143 -40.25 32.95 23.75
CA TYR A 143 -40.82 32.27 24.92
C TYR A 143 -40.31 30.82 25.11
N GLU A 144 -39.50 30.30 24.20
CA GLU A 144 -38.95 28.96 24.26
C GLU A 144 -37.57 28.97 24.93
N ARG A 145 -37.24 27.87 25.61
CA ARG A 145 -35.89 27.69 26.16
C ARG A 145 -34.92 27.34 25.03
N PRO A 146 -33.66 27.81 25.08
CA PRO A 146 -32.65 27.43 24.11
C PRO A 146 -32.44 25.93 24.13
N LYS A 147 -32.41 25.32 22.95
CA LYS A 147 -32.25 23.87 22.75
C LYS A 147 -31.03 23.60 21.89
N LEU A 148 -30.50 22.38 21.99
CA LEU A 148 -29.47 21.92 21.06
C LEU A 148 -30.08 21.75 19.67
N ASN A 149 -29.40 22.23 18.65
CA ASN A 149 -29.85 22.12 17.26
C ASN A 149 -29.41 20.79 16.66
N GLU A 150 -30.36 20.01 16.12
CA GLU A 150 -30.09 18.72 15.49
C GLU A 150 -29.50 18.87 14.07
N ARG A 151 -29.80 19.97 13.35
CA ARG A 151 -29.36 20.21 11.97
C ARG A 151 -27.83 20.11 11.78
N PRO A 152 -27.00 20.82 12.56
CA PRO A 152 -25.55 20.75 12.38
C PRO A 152 -24.96 19.43 12.92
N ILE A 153 -25.66 18.71 13.81
CA ILE A 153 -25.26 17.35 14.25
C ILE A 153 -25.46 16.36 13.10
N LEU A 154 -26.61 16.42 12.42
CA LEU A 154 -26.87 15.62 11.24
C LEU A 154 -25.85 15.94 10.13
N LEU A 155 -25.63 17.22 9.82
CA LEU A 155 -24.69 17.63 8.78
C LEU A 155 -23.27 17.09 9.03
N ARG A 156 -22.74 17.24 10.25
CA ARG A 156 -21.44 16.66 10.64
C ARG A 156 -21.41 15.14 10.50
N SER A 157 -22.50 14.48 10.87
CA SER A 157 -22.61 13.02 10.74
C SER A 157 -22.63 12.58 9.27
N GLN A 158 -23.27 13.33 8.38
CA GLN A 158 -23.23 13.09 6.94
C GLN A 158 -21.81 13.24 6.37
N PHE A 159 -21.08 14.28 6.79
CA PHE A 159 -19.67 14.45 6.40
C PHE A 159 -18.76 13.34 6.93
N LEU A 160 -18.99 12.85 8.15
CA LEU A 160 -18.27 11.69 8.68
C LEU A 160 -18.57 10.43 7.86
N PHE A 161 -19.84 10.18 7.52
CA PHE A 161 -20.21 9.06 6.66
C PHE A 161 -19.57 9.16 5.27
N LEU A 162 -19.57 10.36 4.68
CA LEU A 162 -18.89 10.66 3.42
C LEU A 162 -17.37 10.38 3.50
N ALA A 163 -16.73 10.78 4.61
CA ALA A 163 -15.32 10.53 4.86
C ALA A 163 -15.00 9.04 4.97
N LEU A 164 -15.84 8.26 5.67
CA LEU A 164 -15.68 6.81 5.78
C LEU A 164 -15.90 6.12 4.43
N ALA A 165 -16.88 6.56 3.65
CA ALA A 165 -17.12 6.05 2.30
C ALA A 165 -15.94 6.36 1.36
N GLN A 166 -15.43 7.59 1.36
CA GLN A 166 -14.22 7.95 0.61
C GLN A 166 -13.00 7.17 1.10
N SER A 167 -12.86 6.96 2.40
CA SER A 167 -11.77 6.16 2.96
C SER A 167 -11.84 4.74 2.41
N ALA A 168 -13.00 4.09 2.43
CA ALA A 168 -13.19 2.77 1.84
C ALA A 168 -12.82 2.74 0.35
N ILE A 169 -13.17 3.78 -0.42
CA ILE A 169 -12.81 3.88 -1.84
C ILE A 169 -11.31 4.08 -2.04
N HIS A 170 -10.68 5.00 -1.30
CA HIS A 170 -9.24 5.25 -1.33
C HIS A 170 -8.48 3.95 -1.07
N LEU A 171 -8.95 3.22 -0.06
CA LEU A 171 -8.41 1.97 0.38
C LEU A 171 -8.64 0.83 -0.64
N TYR A 172 -9.79 0.79 -1.32
CA TYR A 172 -10.12 -0.22 -2.32
C TYR A 172 -9.37 0.00 -3.64
N LYS A 173 -9.31 1.26 -4.12
CA LYS A 173 -8.60 1.64 -5.35
C LYS A 173 -7.09 1.80 -5.15
N ASP A 174 -6.62 1.63 -3.91
CA ASP A 174 -5.24 1.81 -3.48
C ASP A 174 -4.64 3.11 -4.05
N TYR A 175 -5.23 4.24 -3.68
CA TYR A 175 -4.78 5.52 -4.20
C TYR A 175 -3.28 5.70 -3.97
N ASP A 176 -2.74 5.20 -2.85
CA ASP A 176 -1.34 5.28 -2.39
C ASP A 176 -0.31 4.60 -3.30
N LEU A 177 -0.78 3.78 -4.23
CA LEU A 177 0.05 3.20 -5.28
C LEU A 177 0.42 4.23 -6.35
N ILE A 178 1.71 4.37 -6.61
CA ILE A 178 2.23 5.13 -7.76
C ILE A 178 2.82 4.17 -8.78
N ARG A 179 2.15 4.05 -9.92
CA ARG A 179 2.66 3.29 -11.07
C ARG A 179 3.65 4.15 -11.84
N LEU A 180 4.85 3.63 -12.02
CA LEU A 180 5.86 4.28 -12.85
C LEU A 180 5.46 4.11 -14.32
N PRO A 181 5.37 5.20 -15.10
CA PRO A 181 5.06 5.09 -16.52
C PRO A 181 6.25 4.46 -17.26
N PRO A 182 6.02 3.51 -18.19
CA PRO A 182 7.10 2.86 -18.95
C PRO A 182 7.82 3.82 -19.91
N SER A 183 7.13 4.89 -20.32
CA SER A 183 7.66 5.96 -21.18
C SER A 183 7.34 7.34 -20.59
N PRO A 184 8.18 8.36 -20.83
CA PRO A 184 7.90 9.72 -20.38
C PRO A 184 6.54 10.20 -20.90
N PRO A 185 5.70 10.81 -20.03
CA PRO A 185 4.45 11.38 -20.50
C PRO A 185 4.72 12.54 -21.46
N LYS A 186 4.07 12.53 -22.63
CA LYS A 186 4.20 13.58 -23.65
C LYS A 186 3.59 14.91 -23.19
N ASN A 187 2.59 14.86 -22.33
CA ASN A 187 1.80 16.01 -21.91
C ASN A 187 2.27 16.58 -20.57
N SER A 188 2.14 17.90 -20.41
CA SER A 188 2.43 18.55 -19.13
C SER A 188 1.56 17.99 -17.99
N PRO A 189 2.03 18.00 -16.73
CA PRO A 189 1.25 17.53 -15.57
C PRO A 189 -0.11 18.22 -15.43
N VAL A 190 -0.18 19.51 -15.78
CA VAL A 190 -1.42 20.29 -15.73
C VAL A 190 -2.40 19.83 -16.80
N THR A 191 -1.91 19.50 -18.00
CA THR A 191 -2.74 18.94 -19.08
C THR A 191 -3.30 17.58 -18.70
N GLN A 192 -2.47 16.70 -18.13
CA GLN A 192 -2.94 15.39 -17.65
C GLN A 192 -4.02 15.53 -16.57
N LEU A 193 -3.84 16.49 -15.65
CA LEU A 193 -4.84 16.75 -14.62
C LEU A 193 -6.15 17.29 -15.21
N ARG A 194 -6.07 18.11 -16.27
CA ARG A 194 -7.23 18.60 -17.02
C ARG A 194 -7.99 17.44 -17.67
N ASP A 195 -7.29 16.47 -18.23
CA ASP A 195 -7.89 15.30 -18.88
C ASP A 195 -8.67 14.44 -17.87
N GLU A 196 -8.20 14.39 -16.62
CA GLU A 196 -8.86 13.68 -15.51
C GLU A 196 -10.08 14.43 -14.91
N LEU A 197 -10.35 15.69 -15.29
CA LEU A 197 -11.46 16.47 -14.68
C LEU A 197 -12.83 15.81 -14.86
N LYS A 198 -13.09 15.18 -16.01
CA LYS A 198 -14.36 14.46 -16.26
C LYS A 198 -14.51 13.26 -15.33
N SER A 199 -13.41 12.53 -15.10
CA SER A 199 -13.34 11.40 -14.18
C SER A 199 -13.58 11.85 -12.73
N ILE A 200 -12.93 12.95 -12.32
CA ILE A 200 -13.12 13.58 -11.01
C ILE A 200 -14.60 13.95 -10.82
N LEU A 201 -15.22 14.62 -11.80
CA LEU A 201 -16.61 15.03 -11.71
C LEU A 201 -17.56 13.82 -11.60
N GLY A 202 -17.37 12.81 -12.45
CA GLY A 202 -18.19 11.59 -12.44
C GLY A 202 -18.10 10.83 -11.11
N HIS A 203 -16.89 10.70 -10.55
CA HIS A 203 -16.69 10.09 -9.24
C HIS A 203 -17.36 10.90 -8.12
N THR A 204 -17.19 12.22 -8.16
CA THR A 204 -17.75 13.14 -7.18
C THR A 204 -19.27 13.05 -7.14
N VAL A 205 -19.93 13.13 -8.30
CA VAL A 205 -21.39 12.98 -8.41
C VAL A 205 -21.85 11.64 -7.85
N LYS A 206 -21.18 10.54 -8.22
CA LYS A 206 -21.55 9.19 -7.78
C LYS A 206 -21.48 9.04 -6.26
N LEU A 207 -20.36 9.44 -5.65
CA LEU A 207 -20.15 9.29 -4.22
C LEU A 207 -21.09 10.18 -3.41
N VAL A 208 -21.26 11.44 -3.82
CA VAL A 208 -22.16 12.38 -3.13
C VAL A 208 -23.62 11.93 -3.24
N SER A 209 -24.05 11.46 -4.41
CA SER A 209 -25.42 10.95 -4.58
C SER A 209 -25.68 9.72 -3.70
N LEU A 210 -24.73 8.79 -3.63
CA LEU A 210 -24.84 7.59 -2.79
C LEU A 210 -24.90 7.95 -1.30
N THR A 211 -24.00 8.83 -0.85
CA THR A 211 -23.92 9.24 0.55
C THR A 211 -25.11 10.10 0.97
N CYS A 212 -25.64 10.93 0.06
CA CYS A 212 -26.87 11.68 0.29
C CYS A 212 -28.10 10.78 0.44
N LEU A 213 -28.17 9.68 -0.31
CA LEU A 213 -29.29 8.74 -0.26
C LEU A 213 -29.26 7.89 1.02
N PHE A 214 -28.11 7.29 1.33
CA PHE A 214 -27.99 6.33 2.43
C PHE A 214 -27.60 6.95 3.77
N GLY A 215 -26.90 8.08 3.76
CA GLY A 215 -26.38 8.70 4.97
C GLY A 215 -27.47 9.12 5.96
N PRO A 216 -28.62 9.69 5.56
CA PRO A 216 -29.71 9.98 6.49
C PRO A 216 -30.28 8.71 7.15
N PHE A 217 -30.39 7.60 6.40
CA PHE A 217 -30.84 6.32 6.95
C PHE A 217 -29.90 5.81 8.05
N VAL A 218 -28.59 5.82 7.78
CA VAL A 218 -27.56 5.43 8.76
C VAL A 218 -27.62 6.33 10.01
N TYR A 219 -27.84 7.63 9.82
CA TYR A 219 -28.01 8.56 10.92
C TYR A 219 -29.21 8.17 11.79
N PHE A 220 -30.41 8.12 11.22
CA PHE A 220 -31.64 7.90 11.97
C PHE A 220 -31.75 6.52 12.61
N ALA A 221 -31.25 5.48 11.93
CA ALA A 221 -31.38 4.10 12.40
C ALA A 221 -30.34 3.72 13.48
N ILE A 222 -29.09 4.20 13.36
CA ILE A 222 -27.96 3.67 14.15
C ILE A 222 -27.26 4.79 14.95
N TRP A 223 -26.92 5.90 14.29
CA TRP A 223 -25.95 6.87 14.82
C TRP A 223 -26.56 8.00 15.67
N ARG A 224 -27.83 8.36 15.43
CA ARG A 224 -28.50 9.55 15.97
C ARG A 224 -28.39 9.67 17.48
N ASN A 225 -28.68 8.60 18.22
CA ASN A 225 -28.68 8.63 19.69
C ASN A 225 -27.28 8.87 20.25
N PHE A 226 -26.28 8.21 19.66
CA PHE A 226 -24.88 8.39 20.07
C PHE A 226 -24.38 9.80 19.74
N ALA A 227 -24.61 10.26 18.52
CA ALA A 227 -24.22 11.60 18.06
C ALA A 227 -24.87 12.70 18.92
N TRP A 228 -26.17 12.55 19.21
CA TRP A 228 -26.91 13.47 20.08
C TRP A 228 -26.36 13.46 21.51
N ALA A 229 -26.10 12.29 22.09
CA ALA A 229 -25.55 12.19 23.44
C ALA A 229 -24.16 12.85 23.54
N LEU A 230 -23.31 12.67 22.53
CA LEU A 230 -21.99 13.30 22.46
C LEU A 230 -22.10 14.82 22.32
N ALA A 231 -22.89 15.29 21.34
CA ALA A 231 -23.10 16.71 21.11
C ALA A 231 -23.74 17.41 22.33
N PHE A 232 -24.65 16.73 23.02
CA PHE A 232 -25.28 17.25 24.24
C PHE A 232 -24.29 17.35 25.40
N LYS A 233 -23.39 16.37 25.58
CA LYS A 233 -22.32 16.46 26.59
C LYS A 233 -21.45 17.71 26.35
N ILE A 234 -21.03 17.92 25.10
CA ILE A 234 -20.23 19.08 24.69
C ILE A 234 -21.03 20.39 24.89
N GLY A 235 -22.28 20.41 24.42
CA GLY A 235 -23.14 21.59 24.53
C GLY A 235 -23.45 21.97 25.97
N ARG A 236 -23.62 20.98 26.86
CA ARG A 236 -23.83 21.19 28.29
C ARG A 236 -22.59 21.81 28.95
N THR A 237 -21.40 21.35 28.60
CA THR A 237 -20.15 21.87 29.18
C THR A 237 -19.83 23.28 28.69
N LEU A 238 -20.11 23.59 27.42
CA LEU A 238 -19.72 24.87 26.81
C LEU A 238 -20.79 25.96 26.95
N PHE A 239 -22.07 25.59 26.99
CA PHE A 239 -23.19 26.54 26.89
C PHE A 239 -24.23 26.41 28.01
N PHE A 240 -23.95 25.66 29.08
CA PHE A 240 -24.82 25.52 30.26
C PHE A 240 -26.27 25.14 29.94
N LEU A 241 -26.48 24.26 28.96
CA LEU A 241 -27.81 23.87 28.50
C LEU A 241 -28.61 23.13 29.59
N PRO A 242 -29.92 23.40 29.74
CA PRO A 242 -30.79 22.67 30.65
C PRO A 242 -30.92 21.21 30.23
N LYS A 243 -31.29 20.33 31.18
CA LYS A 243 -31.46 18.88 30.94
C LYS A 243 -32.59 18.65 29.93
N SER A 244 -32.24 18.62 28.64
CA SER A 244 -33.16 18.23 27.57
C SER A 244 -33.22 16.70 27.49
N THR A 245 -34.43 16.16 27.37
CA THR A 245 -34.64 14.75 27.07
C THR A 245 -35.30 14.64 25.71
N ARG A 246 -34.58 13.99 24.78
CA ARG A 246 -34.89 13.69 23.36
C ARG A 246 -34.38 14.70 22.31
N PRO A 247 -33.96 14.23 21.12
CA PRO A 247 -33.60 15.06 19.98
C PRO A 247 -34.73 16.00 19.55
N SER A 248 -34.39 17.22 19.14
CA SER A 248 -35.32 18.32 18.82
C SER A 248 -36.10 18.13 17.51
N GLY A 249 -35.66 17.21 16.64
CA GLY A 249 -36.27 16.99 15.32
C GLY A 249 -35.66 17.90 14.26
N LEU A 250 -35.85 17.55 12.98
CA LEU A 250 -35.38 18.35 11.85
C LEU A 250 -36.45 19.34 11.40
N THR A 251 -36.11 20.62 11.40
CA THR A 251 -36.83 21.65 10.63
C THR A 251 -36.23 21.70 9.21
N ASP A 252 -37.04 21.94 8.17
CA ASP A 252 -36.62 22.13 6.77
C ASP A 252 -35.51 21.16 6.26
N PRO A 253 -35.85 19.88 6.05
CA PRO A 253 -34.88 18.86 5.64
C PRO A 253 -34.35 19.07 4.21
N PHE A 254 -35.15 19.63 3.30
CA PHE A 254 -34.76 19.81 1.90
C PHE A 254 -33.62 20.83 1.74
N SER A 255 -33.67 21.95 2.48
CA SER A 255 -32.56 22.91 2.53
C SER A 255 -31.28 22.28 3.07
N LEU A 256 -31.38 21.42 4.08
CA LEU A 256 -30.22 20.74 4.64
C LEU A 256 -29.61 19.74 3.65
N ILE A 257 -30.45 19.01 2.91
CA ILE A 257 -30.02 18.11 1.83
C ILE A 257 -29.32 18.90 0.72
N ALA A 258 -29.89 20.01 0.25
CA ALA A 258 -29.28 20.83 -0.80
C ALA A 258 -27.93 21.41 -0.36
N ARG A 259 -27.83 21.86 0.90
CA ARG A 259 -26.57 22.33 1.51
C ARG A 259 -25.54 21.22 1.60
N PHE A 260 -25.93 20.03 2.05
CA PHE A 260 -25.05 18.86 2.08
C PHE A 260 -24.58 18.50 0.67
N LEU A 261 -25.47 18.37 -0.31
CA LEU A 261 -25.11 18.08 -1.70
C LEU A 261 -24.08 19.06 -2.24
N TRP A 262 -24.34 20.36 -2.13
CA TRP A 262 -23.42 21.39 -2.62
C TRP A 262 -22.05 21.31 -1.92
N SER A 263 -22.04 21.28 -0.59
CA SER A 263 -20.80 21.30 0.19
C SER A 263 -20.01 19.99 0.08
N ALA A 264 -20.68 18.83 -0.01
CA ALA A 264 -20.07 17.53 -0.25
C ALA A 264 -19.45 17.43 -1.65
N MET A 265 -20.10 17.99 -2.69
CA MET A 265 -19.53 18.07 -4.04
C MET A 265 -18.20 18.82 -4.04
N LEU A 266 -18.13 19.96 -3.35
CA LEU A 266 -16.90 20.75 -3.24
C LEU A 266 -15.80 19.97 -2.50
N LEU A 267 -16.12 19.33 -1.37
CA LEU A 267 -15.16 18.57 -0.58
C LEU A 267 -14.60 17.36 -1.33
N VAL A 268 -15.47 16.55 -1.96
CA VAL A 268 -15.03 15.37 -2.71
C VAL A 268 -14.23 15.77 -3.95
N ALA A 269 -14.61 16.85 -4.64
CA ALA A 269 -13.83 17.38 -5.75
C ALA A 269 -12.42 17.80 -5.29
N LEU A 270 -12.29 18.44 -4.12
CA LEU A 270 -10.98 18.77 -3.53
C LEU A 270 -10.17 17.51 -3.19
N TRP A 271 -10.79 16.48 -2.60
CA TRP A 271 -10.11 15.22 -2.30
C TRP A 271 -9.61 14.53 -3.56
N GLU A 272 -10.46 14.37 -4.57
CA GLU A 272 -10.09 13.72 -5.83
C GLU A 272 -9.02 14.53 -6.57
N LEU A 273 -9.14 15.85 -6.64
CA LEU A 273 -8.11 16.71 -7.23
C LEU A 273 -6.75 16.54 -6.53
N SER A 274 -6.72 16.57 -5.19
CA SER A 274 -5.48 16.40 -4.42
C SER A 274 -4.86 15.02 -4.61
N ASN A 275 -5.68 13.96 -4.64
CA ASN A 275 -5.21 12.60 -4.89
C ASN A 275 -4.59 12.47 -6.28
N ARG A 276 -5.28 12.95 -7.33
CA ARG A 276 -4.82 12.88 -8.73
C ARG A 276 -3.60 13.77 -8.97
N ALA A 277 -3.61 15.00 -8.46
CA ALA A 277 -2.47 15.91 -8.54
C ALA A 277 -1.24 15.29 -7.87
N PHE A 278 -1.38 14.69 -6.68
CA PHE A 278 -0.26 14.01 -6.03
C PHE A 278 0.32 12.87 -6.88
N THR A 279 -0.55 12.02 -7.44
CA THR A 279 -0.10 10.90 -8.30
C THR A 279 0.65 11.41 -9.53
N ILE A 280 0.07 12.36 -10.28
CA ILE A 280 0.65 12.87 -11.53
C ILE A 280 2.00 13.56 -11.28
N TYR A 281 2.12 14.36 -10.21
CA TYR A 281 3.36 15.06 -9.91
C TYR A 281 4.45 14.15 -9.36
N THR A 282 4.08 13.12 -8.61
CA THR A 282 5.05 12.19 -8.03
C THR A 282 5.52 11.16 -9.04
N ALA A 283 4.66 10.72 -9.98
CA ALA A 283 4.95 9.81 -11.09
C ALA A 283 5.79 10.42 -12.23
N GLN A 284 6.54 11.50 -11.97
CA GLN A 284 7.46 12.10 -12.93
C GLN A 284 8.83 11.43 -12.88
N GLU A 285 9.49 11.31 -14.03
CA GLU A 285 10.86 10.76 -14.12
C GLU A 285 11.82 11.49 -13.18
N PRO A 286 12.80 10.82 -12.53
CA PRO A 286 13.76 11.40 -11.60
C PRO A 286 14.80 12.30 -12.32
N VAL A 287 14.34 13.41 -12.87
CA VAL A 287 15.15 14.42 -13.57
C VAL A 287 15.14 15.75 -12.84
N LYS A 288 16.25 16.47 -12.98
CA LYS A 288 16.40 17.85 -12.55
C LYS A 288 17.01 18.65 -13.70
N LYS A 289 16.25 19.61 -14.25
CA LYS A 289 16.65 20.44 -15.41
C LYS A 289 17.13 19.58 -16.58
N ASP A 290 16.33 18.58 -16.94
CA ASP A 290 16.61 17.62 -18.03
C ASP A 290 17.91 16.82 -17.90
N LYS A 291 18.47 16.75 -16.69
CA LYS A 291 19.60 15.89 -16.34
C LYS A 291 19.16 14.85 -15.30
N PRO A 292 19.85 13.70 -15.20
CA PRO A 292 19.61 12.74 -14.12
C PRO A 292 19.74 13.41 -12.75
N LEU A 293 18.95 12.96 -11.80
CA LEU A 293 18.88 13.57 -10.47
C LEU A 293 20.24 13.62 -9.75
N THR A 294 21.09 12.61 -9.96
CA THR A 294 22.43 12.53 -9.36
C THR A 294 23.49 13.39 -10.06
N ALA A 295 23.18 14.01 -11.21
CA ALA A 295 24.13 14.80 -12.00
C ALA A 295 24.66 16.05 -11.27
N ASP A 296 23.93 16.56 -10.28
CA ASP A 296 24.35 17.70 -9.46
C ASP A 296 25.35 17.29 -8.35
N SER A 297 25.60 16.00 -8.16
CA SER A 297 26.56 15.51 -7.17
C SER A 297 28.00 15.75 -7.64
N LYS A 298 28.91 15.92 -6.67
CA LYS A 298 30.37 15.89 -6.95
C LYS A 298 30.83 14.50 -7.40
N ASP A 299 30.15 13.47 -6.90
CA ASP A 299 30.28 12.09 -7.35
C ASP A 299 28.89 11.55 -7.73
N PRO A 300 28.45 11.74 -8.99
CA PRO A 300 27.16 11.26 -9.47
C PRO A 300 26.99 9.74 -9.41
N ASN A 301 28.04 8.99 -9.77
CA ASN A 301 27.99 7.53 -9.87
C ASN A 301 27.91 6.88 -8.49
N GLY A 302 28.72 7.36 -7.53
CA GLY A 302 28.66 6.90 -6.15
C GLY A 302 27.33 7.20 -5.48
N SER A 303 26.75 8.38 -5.75
CA SER A 303 25.41 8.74 -5.26
C SER A 303 24.32 7.84 -5.85
N LEU A 304 24.41 7.45 -7.13
CA LEU A 304 23.47 6.53 -7.76
C LEU A 304 23.57 5.12 -7.15
N ILE A 305 24.79 4.59 -7.01
CA ILE A 305 25.03 3.27 -6.38
C ILE A 305 24.48 3.23 -4.95
N ALA A 306 24.68 4.31 -4.17
CA ALA A 306 24.11 4.42 -2.84
C ALA A 306 22.57 4.37 -2.84
N GLY A 307 21.94 4.85 -3.91
CA GLY A 307 20.49 4.74 -4.14
C GLY A 307 20.07 3.30 -4.47
N LEU A 308 20.77 2.63 -5.38
CA LEU A 308 20.49 1.23 -5.78
C LEU A 308 20.60 0.26 -4.58
N LYS A 309 21.56 0.50 -3.68
CA LYS A 309 21.77 -0.28 -2.45
C LYS A 309 20.95 0.22 -1.25
N ALA A 310 19.99 1.13 -1.45
CA ALA A 310 19.20 1.68 -0.35
C ALA A 310 18.27 0.63 0.28
N LYS A 311 18.19 0.63 1.62
CA LYS A 311 17.26 -0.26 2.36
C LYS A 311 15.79 0.13 2.23
N LYS A 312 15.51 1.42 1.97
CA LYS A 312 14.14 1.93 1.83
C LYS A 312 13.68 1.78 0.39
N GLU A 313 12.45 1.30 0.20
CA GLU A 313 11.86 1.02 -1.11
C GLU A 313 11.80 2.26 -2.02
N ILE A 314 11.36 3.42 -1.48
CA ILE A 314 11.20 4.65 -2.27
C ILE A 314 12.52 5.11 -2.92
N PRO A 315 13.63 5.34 -2.17
CA PRO A 315 14.92 5.66 -2.78
C PRO A 315 15.44 4.59 -3.73
N LYS A 316 15.26 3.32 -3.39
CA LYS A 316 15.72 2.19 -4.22
C LYS A 316 15.02 2.20 -5.58
N THR A 317 13.69 2.25 -5.58
CA THR A 317 12.86 2.25 -6.79
C THR A 317 13.17 3.46 -7.69
N MET A 318 13.30 4.65 -7.11
CA MET A 318 13.63 5.86 -7.88
C MET A 318 15.05 5.81 -8.46
N ALA A 319 16.02 5.22 -7.76
CA ALA A 319 17.38 5.04 -8.27
C ALA A 319 17.44 4.03 -9.43
N PHE A 320 16.69 2.92 -9.36
CA PHE A 320 16.56 1.98 -10.48
C PHE A 320 15.89 2.62 -11.69
N TRP A 321 14.86 3.43 -11.47
CA TRP A 321 14.21 4.18 -12.54
C TRP A 321 15.14 5.22 -13.17
N GLU A 322 15.92 5.93 -12.36
CA GLU A 322 16.95 6.86 -12.87
C GLU A 322 18.00 6.12 -13.69
N LEU A 323 18.46 4.95 -13.24
CA LEU A 323 19.42 4.13 -13.96
C LEU A 323 18.86 3.70 -15.33
N ALA A 324 17.65 3.13 -15.37
CA ALA A 324 16.99 2.74 -16.61
C ALA A 324 16.75 3.92 -17.57
N MET A 325 16.56 5.12 -17.04
CA MET A 325 16.48 6.34 -17.85
C MET A 325 17.86 6.77 -18.39
N ILE A 326 18.93 6.67 -17.58
CA ILE A 326 20.30 6.95 -18.01
C ILE A 326 20.69 6.09 -19.21
N THR A 327 20.31 4.81 -19.19
CA THR A 327 20.64 3.89 -20.30
C THR A 327 20.01 4.33 -21.62
N LYS A 328 18.78 4.85 -21.58
CA LYS A 328 18.04 5.25 -22.79
C LYS A 328 18.42 6.65 -23.30
N LYS A 329 18.59 7.64 -22.41
CA LYS A 329 18.63 9.07 -22.81
C LYS A 329 19.98 9.75 -22.68
N PHE A 330 20.91 9.26 -21.84
CA PHE A 330 22.06 10.05 -21.38
C PHE A 330 23.41 9.41 -21.70
N GLU A 331 23.87 9.55 -22.94
CA GLU A 331 25.13 8.99 -23.43
C GLU A 331 26.35 9.41 -22.59
N GLU A 332 26.52 10.71 -22.33
CA GLU A 332 27.65 11.20 -21.54
C GLU A 332 27.70 10.59 -20.13
N ARG A 333 26.53 10.33 -19.54
CA ARG A 333 26.45 9.66 -18.25
C ARG A 333 26.80 8.18 -18.36
N ARG A 334 26.37 7.47 -19.41
CA ARG A 334 26.78 6.08 -19.65
C ARG A 334 28.29 5.93 -19.79
N LYS A 335 28.94 6.78 -20.59
CA LYS A 335 30.42 6.80 -20.72
C LYS A 335 31.11 6.95 -19.36
N THR A 336 30.60 7.82 -18.48
CA THR A 336 31.17 7.96 -17.13
C THR A 336 30.97 6.73 -16.24
N LEU A 337 29.95 5.89 -16.48
CA LEU A 337 29.77 4.63 -15.76
C LEU A 337 30.81 3.59 -16.16
N PHE A 338 31.21 3.57 -17.44
CA PHE A 338 32.25 2.67 -17.95
C PHE A 338 33.67 3.14 -17.65
N ALA A 339 33.92 4.45 -17.64
CA ALA A 339 35.27 5.00 -17.44
C ALA A 339 35.81 4.86 -16.00
N GLU A 340 34.94 4.71 -15.00
CA GLU A 340 35.32 4.78 -13.59
C GLU A 340 35.67 3.40 -12.99
N LEU A 341 36.97 3.11 -12.91
CA LEU A 341 37.56 1.85 -12.41
C LEU A 341 37.85 1.87 -10.90
N ASP A 342 38.49 2.93 -10.39
CA ASP A 342 39.14 2.93 -9.06
C ASP A 342 38.22 3.37 -7.91
N ARG A 343 37.00 2.80 -7.83
CA ARG A 343 36.07 3.07 -6.73
C ARG A 343 36.26 2.05 -5.59
N LYS A 344 36.06 2.51 -4.35
CA LYS A 344 36.06 1.64 -3.15
C LYS A 344 35.06 0.50 -3.32
N GLY A 345 35.55 -0.73 -3.21
CA GLY A 345 34.76 -1.96 -3.27
C GLY A 345 34.85 -2.69 -4.61
N GLU A 346 34.79 -1.98 -5.75
CA GLU A 346 34.84 -2.51 -7.12
C GLU A 346 34.59 -1.39 -8.15
N SER A 347 34.78 -1.66 -9.45
CA SER A 347 34.44 -0.71 -10.52
C SER A 347 32.95 -0.35 -10.52
N THR A 348 32.63 0.82 -11.06
CA THR A 348 31.25 1.34 -11.09
C THR A 348 30.32 0.39 -11.84
N TRP A 349 30.77 -0.14 -12.97
CA TRP A 349 30.06 -1.14 -13.75
C TRP A 349 29.78 -2.41 -12.93
N SER A 350 30.79 -2.99 -12.27
CA SER A 350 30.63 -4.24 -11.50
C SER A 350 29.60 -4.07 -10.38
N GLN A 351 29.63 -2.93 -9.69
CA GLN A 351 28.67 -2.64 -8.63
C GLN A 351 27.23 -2.48 -9.16
N ILE A 352 27.06 -1.82 -10.31
CA ILE A 352 25.74 -1.59 -10.91
C ILE A 352 25.17 -2.90 -11.49
N SER A 353 25.95 -3.58 -12.33
CA SER A 353 25.55 -4.85 -12.94
C SER A 353 25.27 -5.90 -11.88
N GLY A 354 26.14 -6.05 -10.88
CA GLY A 354 25.94 -6.94 -9.74
C GLY A 354 24.65 -6.63 -8.97
N THR A 355 24.37 -5.35 -8.68
CA THR A 355 23.14 -4.97 -7.96
C THR A 355 21.88 -5.28 -8.79
N CYS A 356 21.91 -5.07 -10.10
CA CYS A 356 20.79 -5.38 -10.98
C CYS A 356 20.58 -6.90 -11.16
N LEU A 357 21.66 -7.65 -11.34
CA LEU A 357 21.61 -9.11 -11.45
C LEU A 357 21.10 -9.76 -10.16
N ILE A 358 21.43 -9.22 -8.98
CA ILE A 358 20.86 -9.67 -7.70
C ILE A 358 19.33 -9.52 -7.69
N GLU A 359 18.79 -8.38 -8.15
CA GLU A 359 17.33 -8.20 -8.20
C GLU A 359 16.67 -9.16 -9.20
N ILE A 360 17.30 -9.43 -10.34
CA ILE A 360 16.78 -10.40 -11.34
C ILE A 360 16.84 -11.82 -10.77
N GLN A 361 17.97 -12.23 -10.18
CA GLN A 361 18.15 -13.54 -9.56
C GLN A 361 17.25 -13.75 -8.34
N SER A 362 16.83 -12.67 -7.67
CA SER A 362 15.88 -12.76 -6.55
C SER A 362 14.54 -13.38 -6.97
N VAL A 363 14.16 -13.27 -8.26
CA VAL A 363 12.97 -13.95 -8.80
C VAL A 363 13.16 -15.46 -8.77
N ILE A 364 14.32 -15.95 -9.21
CA ILE A 364 14.67 -17.37 -9.18
C ILE A 364 14.65 -17.88 -7.75
N GLN A 365 15.27 -17.14 -6.82
CA GLN A 365 15.29 -17.52 -5.40
C GLN A 365 13.87 -17.66 -4.85
N ARG A 366 12.98 -16.69 -5.10
CA ARG A 366 11.59 -16.76 -4.63
C ARG A 366 10.82 -17.94 -5.23
N ILE A 367 11.05 -18.25 -6.51
CA ILE A 367 10.45 -19.42 -7.16
C ILE A 367 10.94 -20.70 -6.48
N GLN A 368 12.25 -20.83 -6.26
CA GLN A 368 12.85 -21.99 -5.59
C GLN A 368 12.34 -22.14 -4.15
N ASP A 369 12.28 -21.07 -3.38
CA ASP A 369 11.77 -21.09 -2.00
C ASP A 369 10.30 -21.54 -1.97
N SER A 370 9.50 -21.13 -2.95
CA SER A 370 8.09 -21.54 -3.05
C SER A 370 7.91 -23.02 -3.40
N GLN A 371 8.84 -23.61 -4.15
CA GLN A 371 8.83 -25.02 -4.54
C GLN A 371 9.45 -25.91 -3.44
N GLY A 372 10.50 -25.43 -2.78
CA GLY A 372 11.19 -26.12 -1.68
C GLY A 372 10.34 -26.23 -0.42
N ALA A 373 9.41 -25.32 -0.18
CA ALA A 373 8.43 -25.41 0.91
C ALA A 373 7.44 -26.59 0.76
N VAL A 374 7.42 -27.28 -0.39
CA VAL A 374 6.58 -28.47 -0.66
C VAL A 374 7.38 -29.78 -0.60
N ALA A 375 8.72 -29.72 -0.51
CA ALA A 375 9.49 -30.90 -0.14
C ALA A 375 9.33 -31.10 1.37
N HIS A 376 8.70 -32.21 1.77
CA HIS A 376 8.61 -32.70 3.14
C HIS A 376 9.83 -32.25 3.94
N ALA A 377 9.62 -31.48 5.00
CA ALA A 377 10.62 -31.34 6.04
C ALA A 377 11.10 -32.76 6.36
N PRO A 378 12.35 -33.14 6.07
CA PRO A 378 12.83 -34.42 6.53
C PRO A 378 12.65 -34.40 8.03
N GLU A 379 11.94 -35.39 8.57
CA GLU A 379 11.86 -35.63 10.02
C GLU A 379 13.28 -35.58 10.56
N GLN A 380 13.64 -34.43 11.14
CA GLN A 380 14.82 -34.37 11.96
C GLN A 380 14.51 -35.27 13.17
N PRO A 381 15.37 -36.24 13.50
CA PRO A 381 15.19 -37.05 14.68
C PRO A 381 15.03 -36.11 15.89
N PRO A 382 14.10 -36.40 16.82
CA PRO A 382 13.72 -35.47 17.87
C PRO A 382 14.95 -35.05 18.67
N GLN A 383 15.32 -33.78 18.55
CA GLN A 383 16.31 -33.19 19.43
C GLN A 383 15.75 -33.25 20.86
N PRO A 384 16.53 -33.69 21.86
CA PRO A 384 16.07 -33.74 23.23
C PRO A 384 15.72 -32.32 23.69
N LEU A 385 14.47 -32.15 24.13
CA LEU A 385 13.93 -30.94 24.70
C LEU A 385 14.92 -30.35 25.72
N GLN A 386 15.37 -29.11 25.50
CA GLN A 386 16.03 -28.34 26.54
C GLN A 386 15.05 -28.19 27.70
N THR A 387 15.28 -28.97 28.75
CA THR A 387 14.50 -28.92 29.98
C THR A 387 14.71 -27.56 30.64
N LEU A 388 13.60 -26.87 30.92
CA LEU A 388 13.55 -25.66 31.74
C LEU A 388 14.34 -25.85 33.05
N PRO A 389 14.98 -24.79 33.59
CA PRO A 389 15.77 -24.90 34.82
C PRO A 389 14.91 -25.39 35.99
N ARG A 390 15.40 -26.46 36.63
CA ARG A 390 14.79 -27.18 37.75
C ARG A 390 14.52 -26.21 38.91
N ILE A 391 13.25 -26.02 39.27
CA ILE A 391 12.78 -25.11 40.36
C ILE A 391 13.10 -25.69 41.77
N SER A 392 13.98 -26.69 41.88
CA SER A 392 14.28 -27.37 43.15
C SER A 392 15.26 -26.63 44.07
N SER A 393 15.67 -25.40 43.75
CA SER A 393 16.68 -24.64 44.50
C SER A 393 16.16 -23.35 45.16
N ARG A 394 14.84 -23.22 45.38
CA ARG A 394 14.29 -22.15 46.23
C ARG A 394 14.00 -22.67 47.63
N PRO A 395 14.58 -22.09 48.70
CA PRO A 395 14.20 -22.44 50.06
C PRO A 395 12.73 -22.06 50.29
N VAL A 396 12.00 -22.97 50.92
CA VAL A 396 10.58 -22.82 51.28
C VAL A 396 10.46 -21.63 52.22
N ARG A 397 9.68 -20.61 51.84
CA ARG A 397 9.28 -19.55 52.77
C ARG A 397 8.21 -20.12 53.70
N GLU A 398 8.49 -20.12 54.98
CA GLU A 398 7.56 -20.41 56.07
C GLU A 398 6.69 -19.17 56.32
N ASP A 399 5.64 -18.97 55.52
CA ASP A 399 4.60 -18.00 55.84
C ASP A 399 3.24 -18.70 55.91
N ALA A 400 2.50 -18.43 56.98
CA ALA A 400 1.31 -19.14 57.43
C ALA A 400 0.21 -19.29 56.36
N ILE A 401 -0.09 -20.54 55.99
CA ILE A 401 -0.95 -20.94 54.85
C ILE A 401 -2.46 -20.87 55.16
N PHE A 402 -2.87 -20.52 56.39
CA PHE A 402 -4.26 -20.69 56.86
C PHE A 402 -5.04 -19.40 57.17
N MET A 403 -4.68 -18.24 56.60
CA MET A 403 -5.55 -17.07 56.67
C MET A 403 -6.06 -16.64 55.30
N ALA A 404 -7.38 -16.44 55.20
CA ALA A 404 -8.01 -15.86 54.02
C ALA A 404 -7.56 -14.40 53.84
N PRO A 405 -7.25 -13.97 52.61
CA PRO A 405 -6.80 -12.60 52.35
C PRO A 405 -7.93 -11.59 52.58
N PRO A 406 -7.62 -10.36 53.03
CA PRO A 406 -8.62 -9.31 53.27
C PRO A 406 -9.32 -8.88 51.97
N PRO A 407 -10.57 -8.38 52.05
CA PRO A 407 -11.35 -8.01 50.86
C PRO A 407 -10.72 -6.80 50.12
N PRO A 408 -10.76 -6.79 48.77
CA PRO A 408 -10.08 -5.78 47.96
C PRO A 408 -10.79 -4.42 48.02
N ALA A 409 -10.02 -3.34 48.22
CA ALA A 409 -10.55 -1.98 48.36
C ALA A 409 -10.74 -1.24 47.01
N THR A 410 -10.25 -1.78 45.89
CA THR A 410 -10.36 -1.15 44.55
C THR A 410 -10.58 -2.16 43.43
N GLY A 411 -11.27 -1.72 42.36
CA GLY A 411 -11.74 -2.57 41.26
C GLY A 411 -10.65 -3.26 40.41
N LEU A 412 -9.42 -2.74 40.39
CA LEU A 412 -8.30 -3.37 39.70
C LEU A 412 -7.74 -4.59 40.46
N GLN A 413 -7.73 -4.54 41.80
CA GLN A 413 -7.31 -5.69 42.64
C GLN A 413 -8.32 -6.83 42.63
N ALA A 414 -9.62 -6.51 42.47
CA ALA A 414 -10.67 -7.52 42.27
C ALA A 414 -10.51 -8.26 40.93
N PHE A 415 -9.99 -7.58 39.90
CA PHE A 415 -9.72 -8.21 38.61
C PHE A 415 -8.48 -9.12 38.65
N GLU A 416 -7.37 -8.67 39.23
CA GLU A 416 -6.16 -9.50 39.34
C GLU A 416 -6.37 -10.77 40.18
N SER A 417 -7.13 -10.69 41.27
CA SER A 417 -7.48 -11.87 42.09
C SER A 417 -8.37 -12.87 41.32
N SER A 418 -9.27 -12.38 40.46
CA SER A 418 -10.11 -13.24 39.61
C SER A 418 -9.31 -13.93 38.49
N VAL A 419 -8.33 -13.25 37.90
CA VAL A 419 -7.45 -13.81 36.87
C VAL A 419 -6.48 -14.85 37.48
N GLY A 420 -5.99 -14.60 38.69
CA GLY A 420 -5.13 -15.54 39.42
C GLY A 420 -5.84 -16.85 39.82
N LEU A 421 -7.14 -16.80 40.14
CA LEU A 421 -7.97 -17.98 40.42
C LEU A 421 -8.22 -18.82 39.16
N VAL A 422 -8.46 -18.17 38.02
CA VAL A 422 -8.62 -18.85 36.73
C VAL A 422 -7.30 -19.52 36.32
N ALA A 423 -6.17 -18.83 36.43
CA ALA A 423 -4.85 -19.40 36.09
C ALA A 423 -4.48 -20.62 36.97
N ARG A 424 -4.82 -20.62 38.27
CA ARG A 424 -4.62 -21.78 39.15
C ARG A 424 -5.52 -22.97 38.79
N SER A 425 -6.75 -22.72 38.35
CA SER A 425 -7.67 -23.80 37.93
C SER A 425 -7.24 -24.51 36.64
N TYR A 426 -6.44 -23.86 35.79
CA TYR A 426 -5.87 -24.45 34.58
C TYR A 426 -4.61 -25.28 34.83
N GLY A 427 -3.90 -25.09 35.95
CA GLY A 427 -2.60 -25.70 36.21
C GLY A 427 -2.61 -27.04 36.94
N GLN A 428 -3.75 -27.50 37.48
CA GLN A 428 -3.80 -28.66 38.38
C GLN A 428 -4.60 -29.87 37.90
N SER A 429 -5.17 -29.89 36.69
CA SER A 429 -5.81 -31.12 36.17
C SER A 429 -4.76 -32.09 35.61
N HIS A 430 -4.48 -33.17 36.33
CA HIS A 430 -3.70 -34.29 35.80
C HIS A 430 -4.41 -34.90 34.57
N GLY A 431 -3.72 -34.95 33.42
CA GLY A 431 -4.11 -35.78 32.26
C GLY A 431 -4.92 -35.12 31.12
N ALA A 432 -4.89 -33.79 30.93
CA ALA A 432 -5.68 -33.15 29.87
C ALA A 432 -4.94 -33.08 28.51
N THR A 433 -5.34 -33.91 27.55
CA THR A 433 -4.87 -33.90 26.14
C THR A 433 -5.78 -33.12 25.18
N ASN A 434 -6.70 -32.26 25.65
CA ASN A 434 -7.53 -31.43 24.75
C ASN A 434 -7.77 -30.00 25.28
N PRO A 435 -7.53 -28.95 24.47
CA PRO A 435 -7.60 -27.55 24.89
C PRO A 435 -9.00 -26.92 24.75
N VAL A 436 -10.07 -27.66 25.03
CA VAL A 436 -11.45 -27.13 24.92
C VAL A 436 -12.11 -27.13 26.29
N SER A 437 -12.65 -25.97 26.70
CA SER A 437 -13.29 -25.81 28.01
C SER A 437 -14.45 -26.80 28.21
N PRO A 438 -14.68 -27.32 29.44
CA PRO A 438 -15.71 -28.34 29.71
C PRO A 438 -17.14 -27.85 29.41
N ARG A 439 -17.36 -26.54 29.39
CA ARG A 439 -18.64 -25.92 29.03
C ARG A 439 -18.88 -25.90 27.51
N ALA A 440 -17.80 -25.72 26.74
CA ALA A 440 -17.85 -25.82 25.28
C ALA A 440 -18.01 -27.27 24.82
N GLN A 441 -17.39 -28.24 25.51
CA GLN A 441 -17.65 -29.66 25.28
C GLN A 441 -19.12 -30.02 25.52
N LYS A 442 -19.72 -29.61 26.65
CA LYS A 442 -21.14 -29.88 26.91
C LYS A 442 -22.08 -29.22 25.89
N LEU A 443 -21.74 -28.04 25.36
CA LEU A 443 -22.51 -27.39 24.31
C LEU A 443 -22.34 -28.07 22.95
N LEU A 444 -21.15 -28.60 22.65
CA LEU A 444 -20.88 -29.39 21.45
C LEU A 444 -21.57 -30.76 21.51
N GLU A 445 -21.53 -31.44 22.66
CA GLU A 445 -22.23 -32.70 22.90
C GLU A 445 -23.76 -32.52 22.84
N TYR A 446 -24.29 -31.49 23.52
CA TYR A 446 -25.72 -31.15 23.47
C TYR A 446 -26.19 -30.74 22.06
N GLY A 447 -25.32 -30.08 21.29
CA GLY A 447 -25.58 -29.75 19.89
C GLY A 447 -25.50 -30.97 18.96
N ALA A 448 -24.56 -31.89 19.21
CA ALA A 448 -24.38 -33.11 18.43
C ALA A 448 -25.53 -34.11 18.64
N ASP A 449 -25.96 -34.33 19.88
CA ASP A 449 -27.01 -35.28 20.23
C ASP A 449 -28.41 -34.88 19.73
N ARG A 450 -28.61 -33.58 19.44
CA ARG A 450 -29.91 -33.06 18.97
C ARG A 450 -30.00 -33.00 17.43
N ILE A 451 -28.89 -33.17 16.72
CA ILE A 451 -28.80 -33.02 15.26
C ILE A 451 -28.47 -34.35 14.58
N LEU A 452 -27.84 -35.31 15.27
CA LEU A 452 -27.42 -36.59 14.69
C LEU A 452 -27.96 -37.79 15.49
N THR A 453 -28.50 -38.78 14.78
CA THR A 453 -28.94 -40.06 15.39
C THR A 453 -27.72 -40.92 15.71
N ARG A 454 -27.78 -41.75 16.77
CA ARG A 454 -26.65 -42.63 17.20
C ARG A 454 -26.05 -43.49 16.07
N GLU A 455 -26.87 -43.98 15.15
CA GLU A 455 -26.43 -44.74 13.96
C GLU A 455 -25.63 -43.88 12.96
N GLN A 456 -25.96 -42.59 12.82
CA GLN A 456 -25.19 -41.65 11.99
C GLN A 456 -23.87 -41.26 12.67
N GLN A 457 -23.83 -41.25 14.01
CA GLN A 457 -22.64 -40.94 14.80
C GLN A 457 -21.56 -42.04 14.71
N GLU A 458 -21.98 -43.30 14.56
CA GLU A 458 -21.08 -44.44 14.31
C GLU A 458 -20.59 -44.50 12.86
N GLN A 459 -21.42 -44.11 11.88
CA GLN A 459 -20.99 -43.94 10.48
C GLN A 459 -20.09 -42.70 10.28
N LEU A 460 -20.24 -41.68 11.13
CA LEU A 460 -19.40 -40.48 11.21
C LEU A 460 -18.17 -40.68 12.12
N GLY A 461 -17.45 -41.79 11.96
CA GLY A 461 -16.07 -41.88 12.47
C GLY A 461 -15.25 -40.68 11.99
N ARG A 462 -14.14 -40.34 12.69
CA ARG A 462 -13.31 -39.15 12.39
C ARG A 462 -13.02 -38.94 10.90
N ALA A 463 -12.89 -40.03 10.11
CA ALA A 463 -12.73 -39.98 8.66
C ALA A 463 -13.98 -39.48 7.90
N GLY A 464 -15.20 -39.86 8.30
CA GLY A 464 -16.46 -39.39 7.73
C GLY A 464 -16.75 -37.92 8.07
N MET A 465 -16.41 -37.46 9.29
CA MET A 465 -16.47 -36.04 9.64
C MET A 465 -15.48 -35.19 8.84
N ILE A 466 -14.24 -35.65 8.65
CA ILE A 466 -13.24 -34.95 7.83
C ILE A 466 -13.70 -34.88 6.37
N ASN A 467 -14.22 -35.98 5.80
CA ASN A 467 -14.71 -36.00 4.42
C ASN A 467 -15.95 -35.13 4.22
N ASN A 468 -16.89 -35.13 5.17
CA ASN A 468 -18.07 -34.25 5.12
C ASN A 468 -17.70 -32.78 5.37
N ALA A 469 -16.75 -32.49 6.26
CA ALA A 469 -16.21 -31.14 6.45
C ALA A 469 -15.51 -30.64 5.17
N ASN A 470 -14.73 -31.49 4.49
CA ASN A 470 -14.13 -31.15 3.20
C ASN A 470 -15.18 -30.91 2.10
N GLY A 471 -16.28 -31.68 2.12
CA GLY A 471 -17.45 -31.45 1.26
C GLY A 471 -18.14 -30.11 1.53
N LEU A 472 -18.35 -29.76 2.80
CA LEU A 472 -18.96 -28.48 3.21
C LEU A 472 -18.03 -27.29 2.95
N ILE A 473 -16.73 -27.43 3.19
CA ILE A 473 -15.73 -26.38 2.93
C ILE A 473 -15.61 -26.14 1.43
N SER A 474 -15.54 -27.19 0.60
CA SER A 474 -15.50 -27.04 -0.86
C SER A 474 -16.79 -26.44 -1.41
N TRP A 475 -17.96 -26.82 -0.87
CA TRP A 475 -19.23 -26.17 -1.20
C TRP A 475 -19.23 -24.69 -0.80
N LEU A 476 -18.79 -24.37 0.42
CA LEU A 476 -18.72 -23.00 0.93
C LEU A 476 -17.78 -22.13 0.09
N ILE A 477 -16.61 -22.65 -0.29
CA ILE A 477 -15.64 -21.95 -1.13
C ILE A 477 -16.25 -21.59 -2.49
N LYS A 478 -17.09 -22.45 -3.08
CA LYS A 478 -17.79 -22.20 -4.35
C LYS A 478 -18.84 -21.09 -4.27
N THR A 479 -19.33 -20.76 -3.07
CA THR A 479 -20.27 -19.64 -2.89
C THR A 479 -19.57 -18.27 -2.93
N PRO A 480 -20.30 -17.17 -3.17
CA PRO A 480 -19.76 -15.81 -3.06
C PRO A 480 -19.16 -15.50 -1.68
N ILE A 481 -19.63 -16.16 -0.62
CA ILE A 481 -19.10 -16.03 0.75
C ILE A 481 -17.70 -16.64 0.85
N GLY A 482 -17.41 -17.66 0.04
CA GLY A 482 -16.11 -18.31 -0.05
C GLY A 482 -15.07 -17.53 -0.84
N MET A 483 -15.47 -16.58 -1.69
CA MET A 483 -14.59 -15.80 -2.57
C MET A 483 -13.38 -15.17 -1.85
N PRO A 484 -13.52 -14.58 -0.65
CA PRO A 484 -12.37 -14.03 0.06
C PRO A 484 -11.30 -15.06 0.43
N PHE A 485 -11.67 -16.32 0.63
CA PHE A 485 -10.74 -17.39 1.03
C PHE A 485 -10.09 -18.10 -0.17
N ARG A 486 -10.50 -17.76 -1.40
CA ARG A 486 -9.93 -18.32 -2.63
C ARG A 486 -8.53 -17.79 -2.86
N GLN A 487 -7.60 -18.69 -3.19
CA GLN A 487 -6.24 -18.32 -3.60
C GLN A 487 -6.15 -18.47 -5.11
N SER A 488 -6.43 -17.39 -5.83
CA SER A 488 -6.38 -17.44 -7.30
C SER A 488 -4.97 -17.71 -7.81
N PHE A 489 -4.88 -18.45 -8.91
CA PHE A 489 -3.63 -18.77 -9.58
C PHE A 489 -2.79 -17.51 -9.82
N ALA A 490 -3.40 -16.47 -10.40
CA ALA A 490 -2.72 -15.20 -10.67
C ALA A 490 -2.13 -14.54 -9.41
N ARG A 491 -2.86 -14.54 -8.28
CA ARG A 491 -2.36 -13.97 -7.01
C ARG A 491 -1.18 -14.75 -6.46
N ARG A 492 -1.24 -16.09 -6.51
CA ARG A 492 -0.14 -16.96 -6.07
C ARG A 492 1.10 -16.73 -6.91
N VAL A 493 0.97 -16.72 -8.24
CA VAL A 493 2.09 -16.48 -9.15
C VAL A 493 2.67 -15.09 -8.92
N ASN A 494 1.84 -14.04 -8.86
CA ASN A 494 2.31 -12.66 -8.62
C ASN A 494 3.01 -12.51 -7.26
N ALA A 495 2.48 -13.14 -6.19
CA ALA A 495 3.10 -13.12 -4.88
C ALA A 495 4.47 -13.82 -4.85
N THR A 496 4.61 -14.93 -5.57
CA THR A 496 5.90 -15.63 -5.69
C THR A 496 6.90 -14.85 -6.55
N VAL A 497 6.51 -14.44 -7.76
CA VAL A 497 7.41 -13.79 -8.72
C VAL A 497 7.85 -12.41 -8.22
N PHE A 498 6.93 -11.59 -7.72
CA PHE A 498 7.19 -10.21 -7.34
C PHE A 498 7.42 -9.99 -5.83
N GLY A 499 7.21 -11.00 -5.00
CA GLY A 499 7.35 -10.93 -3.54
C GLY A 499 6.10 -10.40 -2.83
N VAL A 500 6.18 -10.31 -1.50
CA VAL A 500 5.11 -9.89 -0.56
C VAL A 500 5.75 -8.94 0.47
N PRO A 501 5.07 -7.89 1.00
CA PRO A 501 3.66 -7.50 0.77
C PRO A 501 3.41 -6.56 -0.42
N PHE A 502 4.46 -5.91 -0.94
CA PHE A 502 4.39 -5.06 -2.13
C PHE A 502 5.21 -5.69 -3.26
N SER A 503 4.71 -5.59 -4.48
CA SER A 503 5.40 -6.09 -5.67
C SER A 503 6.70 -5.34 -5.95
N THR A 504 7.80 -6.06 -6.10
CA THR A 504 9.09 -5.50 -6.55
C THR A 504 9.20 -5.42 -8.08
N GLY A 505 8.11 -5.61 -8.82
CA GLY A 505 8.09 -5.66 -10.29
C GLY A 505 8.75 -4.45 -10.95
N ALA A 506 8.44 -3.24 -10.49
CA ALA A 506 9.04 -2.01 -11.04
C ALA A 506 10.58 -1.98 -10.88
N ILE A 507 11.11 -2.52 -9.78
CA ILE A 507 12.56 -2.60 -9.56
C ILE A 507 13.18 -3.59 -10.54
N ILE A 508 12.59 -4.78 -10.68
CA ILE A 508 13.09 -5.85 -11.55
C ILE A 508 13.06 -5.40 -13.02
N THR A 509 11.93 -4.85 -13.47
CA THR A 509 11.78 -4.34 -14.84
C THR A 509 12.81 -3.26 -15.16
N ASN A 510 13.01 -2.29 -14.26
CA ASN A 510 14.04 -1.25 -14.44
C ASN A 510 15.46 -1.82 -14.37
N ALA A 511 15.71 -2.85 -13.55
CA ALA A 511 17.00 -3.52 -13.47
C ALA A 511 17.35 -4.26 -14.77
N VAL A 512 16.39 -4.97 -15.37
CA VAL A 512 16.56 -5.63 -16.67
C VAL A 512 16.84 -4.60 -17.76
N GLN A 513 16.02 -3.55 -17.87
CA GLN A 513 16.22 -2.48 -18.86
C GLN A 513 17.55 -1.75 -18.68
N ALA A 514 17.99 -1.57 -17.42
CA ALA A 514 19.25 -0.94 -17.12
C ALA A 514 20.45 -1.79 -17.55
N VAL A 515 20.47 -3.08 -17.18
CA VAL A 515 21.60 -3.96 -17.51
C VAL A 515 21.68 -4.21 -19.01
N CYS A 516 20.56 -4.48 -19.67
CA CYS A 516 20.55 -4.73 -21.12
C CYS A 516 20.92 -3.46 -21.89
N GLY A 517 20.33 -2.31 -21.53
CA GLY A 517 20.64 -1.04 -22.18
C GLY A 517 22.11 -0.61 -22.01
N LEU A 518 22.71 -0.83 -20.84
CA LEU A 518 24.15 -0.58 -20.66
C LEU A 518 25.01 -1.59 -21.42
N ALA A 519 24.63 -2.87 -21.43
CA ALA A 519 25.37 -3.89 -22.17
C ALA A 519 25.38 -3.58 -23.68
N VAL A 520 24.24 -3.19 -24.25
CA VAL A 520 24.16 -2.80 -25.67
C VAL A 520 24.98 -1.55 -25.95
N ALA A 521 24.89 -0.53 -25.09
CA ALA A 521 25.65 0.71 -25.23
C ALA A 521 27.17 0.50 -25.09
N SER A 522 27.61 -0.52 -24.34
CA SER A 522 29.02 -0.77 -24.10
C SER A 522 29.79 -1.11 -25.37
N LEU A 523 29.14 -1.67 -26.40
CA LEU A 523 29.81 -2.00 -27.66
C LEU A 523 30.46 -0.76 -28.31
N LYS A 524 29.85 0.42 -28.14
CA LYS A 524 30.33 1.69 -28.70
C LYS A 524 31.03 2.58 -27.67
N GLU A 525 30.64 2.47 -26.40
CA GLU A 525 30.99 3.46 -25.37
C GLU A 525 32.00 2.94 -24.32
N ASP A 526 32.22 1.63 -24.22
CA ASP A 526 33.13 1.03 -23.24
C ASP A 526 34.54 0.83 -23.83
N ASN A 527 35.33 1.90 -23.78
CA ASN A 527 36.72 1.89 -24.25
C ASN A 527 37.65 0.99 -23.42
N LEU A 528 37.25 0.63 -22.20
CA LEU A 528 38.08 -0.13 -21.26
C LEU A 528 37.75 -1.63 -21.27
N GLY A 529 36.69 -2.04 -21.98
CA GLY A 529 36.27 -3.44 -22.09
C GLY A 529 35.81 -4.06 -20.76
N GLN A 530 35.30 -3.25 -19.83
CA GLN A 530 34.80 -3.74 -18.53
C GLN A 530 33.56 -4.62 -18.67
N VAL A 531 32.70 -4.32 -19.63
CA VAL A 531 31.40 -4.97 -19.77
C VAL A 531 31.53 -6.34 -20.42
N GLN A 532 32.47 -6.49 -21.35
CA GLN A 532 32.61 -7.69 -22.20
C GLN A 532 32.71 -9.00 -21.41
N LYS A 533 33.43 -8.98 -20.28
CA LYS A 533 33.59 -10.15 -19.39
C LYS A 533 32.27 -10.61 -18.74
N ASP A 534 31.32 -9.69 -18.53
CA ASP A 534 30.09 -9.96 -17.79
C ASP A 534 28.90 -10.26 -18.71
N ILE A 535 29.04 -10.07 -20.04
CA ILE A 535 27.97 -10.31 -21.02
C ILE A 535 27.46 -11.74 -20.94
N SER A 536 28.35 -12.74 -20.86
CA SER A 536 27.94 -14.14 -20.78
C SER A 536 27.11 -14.44 -19.53
N THR A 537 27.47 -13.84 -18.40
CA THR A 537 26.72 -13.94 -17.13
C THR A 537 25.35 -13.27 -17.23
N ILE A 538 25.26 -12.11 -17.88
CA ILE A 538 23.99 -11.40 -18.11
C ILE A 538 23.06 -12.25 -18.96
N VAL A 539 23.53 -12.72 -20.12
CA VAL A 539 22.73 -13.56 -21.04
C VAL A 539 22.25 -14.84 -20.35
N ARG A 540 23.14 -15.55 -19.66
CA ARG A 540 22.77 -16.75 -18.89
C ARG A 540 21.72 -16.45 -17.82
N THR A 541 21.88 -15.36 -17.08
CA THR A 541 20.93 -14.95 -16.04
C THR A 541 19.55 -14.66 -16.64
N LEU A 542 19.47 -13.96 -17.78
CA LEU A 542 18.21 -13.67 -18.47
C LEU A 542 17.54 -14.95 -19.00
N ILE A 543 18.31 -15.86 -19.62
CA ILE A 543 17.82 -17.16 -20.10
C ILE A 543 17.23 -17.97 -18.95
N ILE A 544 18.02 -18.18 -17.89
CA ILE A 544 17.62 -18.98 -16.73
C ILE A 544 16.38 -18.37 -16.08
N THR A 545 16.36 -17.05 -15.87
CA THR A 545 15.21 -16.37 -15.25
C THR A 545 13.95 -16.53 -16.08
N THR A 546 14.04 -16.32 -17.41
CA THR A 546 12.90 -16.47 -18.34
C THR A 546 12.36 -17.90 -18.33
N GLN A 547 13.24 -18.89 -18.43
CA GLN A 547 12.85 -20.31 -18.41
C GLN A 547 12.25 -20.71 -17.07
N GLN A 548 12.84 -20.28 -15.95
CA GLN A 548 12.32 -20.61 -14.61
C GLN A 548 10.94 -20.01 -14.37
N ILE A 549 10.69 -18.76 -14.81
CA ILE A 549 9.35 -18.16 -14.74
C ILE A 549 8.36 -18.95 -15.60
N GLN A 550 8.70 -19.27 -16.86
CA GLN A 550 7.82 -20.03 -17.76
C GLN A 550 7.53 -21.44 -17.22
N LEU A 551 8.55 -22.14 -16.72
CA LEU A 551 8.41 -23.46 -16.12
C LEU A 551 7.57 -23.41 -14.84
N PHE A 552 7.78 -22.40 -14.00
CA PHE A 552 6.97 -22.18 -12.80
C PHE A 552 5.50 -21.97 -13.16
N VAL A 553 5.17 -21.05 -14.06
CA VAL A 553 3.78 -20.79 -14.48
C VAL A 553 3.12 -22.04 -15.09
N ARG A 554 3.86 -22.84 -15.85
CA ARG A 554 3.36 -24.10 -16.44
C ARG A 554 3.14 -25.19 -15.40
N ASN A 555 4.05 -25.33 -14.43
CA ASN A 555 4.08 -26.48 -13.53
C ASN A 555 3.35 -26.25 -12.21
N VAL A 556 3.12 -25.00 -11.79
CA VAL A 556 2.42 -24.71 -10.53
C VAL A 556 1.00 -25.27 -10.59
N PRO A 557 0.61 -26.18 -9.69
CA PRO A 557 -0.77 -26.65 -9.64
C PRO A 557 -1.67 -25.53 -9.10
N PRO A 558 -2.88 -25.35 -9.68
CA PRO A 558 -3.87 -24.45 -9.10
C PRO A 558 -4.17 -24.87 -7.66
N HIS A 559 -4.43 -23.88 -6.79
CA HIS A 559 -4.77 -24.20 -5.41
C HIS A 559 -6.17 -24.81 -5.38
N TRP A 560 -6.42 -25.75 -4.46
CA TRP A 560 -7.73 -26.40 -4.34
C TRP A 560 -8.89 -25.42 -4.01
N THR A 561 -8.57 -24.21 -3.51
CA THR A 561 -9.56 -23.14 -3.28
C THR A 561 -9.84 -22.29 -4.52
N ASP A 562 -9.11 -22.48 -5.62
CA ASP A 562 -9.30 -21.74 -6.87
C ASP A 562 -10.37 -22.40 -7.73
N VAL A 563 -11.64 -22.10 -7.41
CA VAL A 563 -12.81 -22.67 -8.08
C VAL A 563 -12.99 -22.12 -9.49
N ASP A 564 -12.56 -20.89 -9.74
CA ASP A 564 -12.80 -20.17 -11.00
C ASP A 564 -11.66 -20.38 -12.01
N PHE A 565 -10.75 -21.32 -11.74
CA PHE A 565 -9.64 -21.62 -12.64
C PHE A 565 -10.16 -22.26 -13.94
N ASP A 566 -10.13 -21.49 -15.03
CA ASP A 566 -10.58 -21.84 -16.38
C ASP A 566 -9.52 -22.61 -17.19
N GLY A 567 -8.37 -22.93 -16.57
CA GLY A 567 -7.21 -23.51 -17.26
C GLY A 567 -6.29 -22.46 -17.89
N ASN A 568 -6.67 -21.19 -17.92
CA ASN A 568 -5.84 -20.10 -18.43
C ASN A 568 -4.74 -19.77 -17.42
N ARG A 569 -3.50 -19.99 -17.82
CA ARG A 569 -2.31 -19.70 -17.01
C ARG A 569 -1.67 -18.35 -17.33
N ASN A 570 -2.33 -17.53 -18.15
CA ASN A 570 -1.83 -16.21 -18.48
C ASN A 570 -2.03 -15.23 -17.31
N VAL A 571 -0.94 -14.67 -16.80
CA VAL A 571 -0.94 -13.66 -15.75
C VAL A 571 -0.33 -12.38 -16.33
N PRO A 572 -1.11 -11.30 -16.51
CA PRO A 572 -0.69 -10.15 -17.31
C PRO A 572 0.55 -9.46 -16.76
N GLU A 573 0.68 -9.33 -15.43
CA GLU A 573 1.84 -8.69 -14.82
C GLU A 573 3.14 -9.51 -15.03
N VAL A 574 3.04 -10.84 -15.05
CA VAL A 574 4.18 -11.73 -15.29
C VAL A 574 4.54 -11.75 -16.76
N GLU A 575 3.55 -11.68 -17.65
CA GLU A 575 3.83 -11.59 -19.09
C GLU A 575 4.51 -10.28 -19.44
N GLU A 576 4.17 -9.16 -18.81
CA GLU A 576 4.89 -7.87 -18.97
C GLU A 576 6.36 -8.01 -18.54
N LEU A 577 6.65 -8.72 -17.44
CA LEU A 577 8.04 -9.00 -17.05
C LEU A 577 8.74 -9.92 -18.06
N LEU A 578 8.06 -10.95 -18.55
CA LEU A 578 8.60 -11.86 -19.56
C LEU A 578 8.90 -11.13 -20.86
N GLU A 579 8.03 -10.23 -21.31
CA GLU A 579 8.24 -9.38 -22.49
C GLU A 579 9.53 -8.56 -22.34
N VAL A 580 9.70 -7.86 -21.20
CA VAL A 580 10.91 -7.06 -20.94
C VAL A 580 12.18 -7.92 -20.89
N LEU A 581 12.11 -9.14 -20.35
CA LEU A 581 13.23 -10.08 -20.35
C LEU A 581 13.57 -10.57 -21.77
N ARG A 582 12.56 -10.86 -22.59
CA ARG A 582 12.72 -11.30 -23.99
C ARG A 582 13.28 -10.19 -24.85
N ASP A 583 12.77 -8.97 -24.72
CA ASP A 583 13.26 -7.79 -25.43
C ASP A 583 14.71 -7.49 -25.07
N GLY A 584 15.06 -7.49 -23.79
CA GLY A 584 16.45 -7.31 -23.35
C GLY A 584 17.39 -8.39 -23.88
N LEU A 585 16.93 -9.65 -23.92
CA LEU A 585 17.69 -10.76 -24.51
C LEU A 585 17.84 -10.60 -26.03
N HIS A 586 16.78 -10.17 -26.71
CA HIS A 586 16.79 -9.87 -28.15
C HIS A 586 17.84 -8.81 -28.49
N GLU A 587 17.81 -7.67 -27.79
CA GLU A 587 18.74 -6.55 -28.00
C GLU A 587 20.21 -7.00 -27.83
N ILE A 588 20.51 -7.79 -26.80
CA ILE A 588 21.86 -8.30 -26.55
C ILE A 588 22.29 -9.29 -27.63
N VAL A 589 21.41 -10.22 -28.01
CA VAL A 589 21.72 -11.25 -29.03
C VAL A 589 21.94 -10.65 -30.40
N VAL A 590 21.17 -9.62 -30.78
CA VAL A 590 21.36 -8.89 -32.03
C VAL A 590 22.70 -8.13 -32.00
N THR A 591 23.00 -7.46 -30.88
CA THR A 591 24.19 -6.61 -30.76
C THR A 591 25.49 -7.41 -30.66
N PHE A 592 25.51 -8.52 -29.91
CA PHE A 592 26.71 -9.32 -29.64
C PHE A 592 26.75 -10.67 -30.36
N GLY A 593 25.78 -10.95 -31.24
CA GLY A 593 25.64 -12.24 -31.89
C GLY A 593 26.88 -12.67 -32.70
N GLU A 594 27.54 -11.72 -33.37
CA GLU A 594 28.77 -11.95 -34.14
C GLU A 594 29.98 -12.26 -33.24
N TYR A 595 29.99 -11.71 -32.02
CA TYR A 595 31.08 -11.83 -31.06
C TYR A 595 30.87 -12.94 -30.03
N ALA A 596 29.75 -13.66 -30.08
CA ALA A 596 29.32 -14.61 -29.06
C ALA A 596 30.39 -15.65 -28.69
N GLY A 597 31.12 -16.19 -29.68
CA GLY A 597 32.18 -17.17 -29.45
C GLY A 597 33.34 -16.61 -28.61
N ASN A 598 33.72 -15.35 -28.84
CA ASN A 598 34.81 -14.69 -28.10
C ASN A 598 34.37 -14.28 -26.68
N LEU A 599 33.06 -14.11 -26.47
CA LEU A 599 32.48 -13.73 -25.18
C LEU A 599 32.21 -14.94 -24.26
N GLY A 600 32.58 -16.15 -24.69
CA GLY A 600 32.38 -17.39 -23.92
C GLY A 600 30.93 -17.88 -23.91
N LEU A 601 30.13 -17.47 -24.91
CA LEU A 601 28.78 -18.00 -25.14
C LEU A 601 28.85 -19.16 -26.13
N SER A 602 28.29 -20.30 -25.74
CA SER A 602 28.20 -21.47 -26.60
C SER A 602 27.14 -21.29 -27.69
N LYS A 603 27.29 -22.00 -28.81
CA LYS A 603 26.30 -21.98 -29.91
C LYS A 603 24.91 -22.42 -29.44
N SER A 604 24.84 -23.36 -28.50
CA SER A 604 23.58 -23.83 -27.91
C SER A 604 22.92 -22.76 -27.04
N GLU A 605 23.68 -22.05 -26.21
CA GLU A 605 23.15 -20.92 -25.41
C GLU A 605 22.61 -19.81 -26.31
N MET A 606 23.30 -19.49 -27.41
CA MET A 606 22.84 -18.51 -28.39
C MET A 606 21.58 -18.95 -29.12
N MET A 607 21.44 -20.23 -29.43
CA MET A 607 20.23 -20.78 -30.04
C MET A 607 19.04 -20.67 -29.08
N ILE A 608 19.23 -21.04 -27.81
CA ILE A 608 18.20 -20.89 -26.76
C ILE A 608 17.86 -19.42 -26.55
N ALA A 609 18.86 -18.53 -26.54
CA ALA A 609 18.64 -17.11 -26.39
C ALA A 609 17.76 -16.54 -27.52
N ARG A 610 18.04 -16.93 -28.77
CA ARG A 610 17.25 -16.56 -29.95
C ARG A 610 15.83 -17.13 -29.91
N GLU A 611 15.68 -18.37 -29.43
CA GLU A 611 14.38 -19.00 -29.28
C GLU A 611 13.52 -18.27 -28.24
N LEU A 612 14.10 -17.94 -27.08
CA LEU A 612 13.41 -17.25 -25.99
C LEU A 612 13.10 -15.79 -26.32
N ALA A 613 14.02 -15.09 -26.99
CA ALA A 613 13.81 -13.73 -27.49
C ALA A 613 12.62 -13.62 -28.47
N GLY A 614 12.15 -14.75 -29.00
CA GLY A 614 11.11 -14.81 -30.02
C GLY A 614 11.67 -14.52 -31.41
N ARG A 615 11.11 -15.17 -32.43
CA ARG A 615 11.40 -14.83 -33.83
C ARG A 615 10.76 -13.47 -34.14
N GLY A 616 11.50 -12.38 -33.91
CA GLY A 616 11.20 -11.11 -34.55
C GLY A 616 11.29 -11.22 -36.08
N PRO A 617 10.53 -10.41 -36.85
CA PRO A 617 10.41 -10.51 -38.30
C PRO A 617 11.69 -10.19 -39.11
N GLU A 618 12.81 -9.85 -38.47
CA GLU A 618 14.06 -9.46 -39.17
C GLU A 618 15.12 -10.56 -39.27
N MET A 619 14.91 -11.76 -38.71
CA MET A 619 15.91 -12.84 -38.82
C MET A 619 15.93 -13.58 -40.17
N GLU A 620 15.16 -13.14 -41.17
CA GLU A 620 15.20 -13.69 -42.54
C GLU A 620 16.11 -12.91 -43.52
N SER A 621 16.61 -11.72 -43.16
CA SER A 621 17.33 -10.87 -44.13
C SER A 621 18.86 -10.90 -44.05
N VAL A 622 19.46 -11.85 -43.32
CA VAL A 622 20.91 -12.09 -43.41
C VAL A 622 21.16 -13.55 -43.77
N LYS A 623 21.10 -13.82 -45.07
CA LYS A 623 21.72 -14.97 -45.71
C LYS A 623 22.80 -14.51 -46.67
#